data_AF-A0AAW2TML3-F1
#
_entry.id   AF-A0AAW2TML3-F1
#
_cell.length_a   1.000
_cell.length_b   1.000
_cell.length_c   1.000
_cell.angle_alpha   90.00
_cell.angle_beta   90.00
_cell.angle_gamma   90.00
#
_symmetry.space_group_name_H-M   'P 1'
#
loop_
_entity.id
_entity.type
_entity.pdbx_description
1 polymer ?
#
loop_
_entity_poly.entity_id
_entity_poly.type
_entity_poly.pdbx_seq_one_letter_code
_entity_poly.pdbx_strand_id
1 'polypeptide(L)'
;MKIWLTMKGLLIVIQVTRPEPTDTNPKIDEIEQWTRKDQIEQELEKYSVSKFMRYQMVEDRSVAEQTHEIINLEHALADAEMKLPEKFLVMSIVDKFPKS
;
A
#
# COMPACT_ATOMS: atom_id res chain seq x y z
N MET A 1 26.59 42.36 -18.12
CA MET A 1 26.87 41.28 -19.09
C MET A 1 26.47 39.95 -18.47
N LYS A 2 25.74 39.13 -19.24
CA LYS A 2 25.22 37.82 -18.87
C LYS A 2 26.38 36.82 -18.68
N ILE A 3 26.36 36.10 -17.56
CA ILE A 3 27.09 34.84 -17.41
C ILE A 3 26.03 33.75 -17.30
N TRP A 4 26.05 32.86 -18.28
CA TRP A 4 25.35 31.58 -18.32
C TRP A 4 25.80 30.73 -17.11
N LEU A 5 24.88 30.36 -16.22
CA LEU A 5 25.06 29.14 -15.42
C LEU A 5 24.07 28.10 -15.93
N THR A 6 24.65 27.01 -16.39
CA THR A 6 24.04 25.91 -17.10
C THR A 6 22.92 25.26 -16.28
N MET A 7 21.70 25.38 -16.81
CA MET A 7 20.60 24.44 -16.62
C MET A 7 21.14 23.02 -16.81
N LYS A 8 21.39 22.26 -15.73
CA LYS A 8 21.48 20.78 -15.76
C LYS A 8 21.60 20.09 -14.40
N GLY A 9 21.57 20.83 -13.28
CA GLY A 9 21.90 20.26 -11.97
C GLY A 9 20.78 20.15 -10.93
N LEU A 10 19.57 20.65 -11.18
CA LEU A 10 18.48 20.53 -10.21
C LEU A 10 17.46 19.50 -10.69
N LEU A 11 17.76 18.22 -10.43
CA LEU A 11 16.70 17.26 -10.17
C LEU A 11 15.90 17.85 -9.01
N ILE A 12 14.70 18.32 -9.32
CA ILE A 12 13.72 18.71 -8.34
C ILE A 12 13.29 17.42 -7.63
N VAL A 13 14.02 17.04 -6.58
CA VAL A 13 13.49 16.16 -5.56
C VAL A 13 12.61 17.06 -4.71
N ILE A 14 11.34 17.21 -5.10
CA ILE A 14 10.32 17.63 -4.13
C ILE A 14 10.16 16.42 -3.20
N GLN A 15 11.01 16.31 -2.19
CA GLN A 15 10.55 15.71 -0.95
C GLN A 15 9.46 16.67 -0.49
N VAL A 16 8.18 16.29 -0.61
CA VAL A 16 7.10 17.00 0.08
C VAL A 16 7.37 16.80 1.56
N THR A 17 8.20 17.65 2.16
CA THR A 17 8.49 17.60 3.58
C THR A 17 7.21 17.96 4.31
N ARG A 18 6.63 16.96 4.99
CA ARG A 18 5.49 17.10 5.90
C ARG A 18 5.78 18.28 6.84
N PRO A 19 4.94 19.34 6.86
CA PRO A 19 5.19 20.49 7.71
C PRO A 19 5.06 20.10 9.19
N GLU A 20 6.04 20.48 10.02
CA GLU A 20 5.92 20.37 11.47
C GLU A 20 4.87 21.38 11.98
N PRO A 21 3.98 20.99 12.91
CA PRO A 21 2.94 21.87 13.41
C PRO A 21 3.58 23.05 14.15
N THR A 22 3.56 24.23 13.52
CA THR A 22 3.99 25.48 14.14
C THR A 22 2.76 26.31 14.48
N ASP A 23 2.74 26.85 15.70
CA ASP A 23 1.60 27.36 16.47
C ASP A 23 0.95 28.67 15.92
N THR A 24 1.02 28.97 14.62
CA THR A 24 0.36 30.17 14.06
C THR A 24 -0.17 29.91 12.64
N ASN A 25 -1.38 29.32 12.63
CA ASN A 25 -2.34 29.06 11.53
C ASN A 25 -2.11 29.91 10.25
N PRO A 26 -1.70 29.28 9.13
CA PRO A 26 -2.50 28.31 8.37
C PRO A 26 -1.76 26.95 8.29
N LYS A 27 -2.36 25.76 8.34
CA LYS A 27 -3.59 25.27 7.69
C LYS A 27 -4.11 24.04 8.46
N ILE A 28 -4.83 24.25 9.56
CA ILE A 28 -5.38 23.14 10.37
C ILE A 28 -6.24 22.19 9.50
N ASP A 29 -7.06 22.74 8.59
CA ASP A 29 -7.89 21.96 7.66
C ASP A 29 -7.07 21.07 6.71
N GLU A 30 -5.90 21.54 6.24
CA GLU A 30 -5.02 20.71 5.41
C GLU A 30 -4.34 19.63 6.24
N ILE A 31 -3.91 19.94 7.47
CA ILE A 31 -3.36 18.95 8.41
C ILE A 31 -4.42 17.87 8.71
N GLU A 32 -5.66 18.26 8.94
CA GLU A 32 -6.78 17.34 9.13
C GLU A 32 -7.05 16.49 7.87
N GLN A 33 -6.96 17.08 6.68
CA GLN A 33 -7.13 16.35 5.42
C GLN A 33 -6.01 15.32 5.20
N TRP A 34 -4.75 15.68 5.43
CA TRP A 34 -3.63 14.74 5.36
C TRP A 34 -3.76 13.64 6.43
N THR A 35 -4.08 14.01 7.67
CA THR A 35 -4.28 13.06 8.76
C THR A 35 -5.42 12.09 8.45
N ARG A 36 -6.55 12.58 7.92
CA ARG A 36 -7.67 11.75 7.49
C ARG A 36 -7.27 10.83 6.34
N LYS A 37 -6.51 11.33 5.37
CA LYS A 37 -6.01 10.54 4.24
C LYS A 37 -5.10 9.40 4.74
N ASP A 38 -4.14 9.73 5.59
CA ASP A 38 -3.22 8.76 6.21
C ASP A 38 -4.00 7.70 7.02
N GLN A 39 -5.05 8.09 7.75
CA GLN A 39 -5.92 7.15 8.46
C GLN A 39 -6.69 6.22 7.51
N ILE A 40 -7.25 6.77 6.42
CA ILE A 40 -7.98 5.97 5.42
C ILE A 40 -7.04 4.97 4.75
N GLU A 41 -5.83 5.40 4.38
CA GLU A 41 -4.80 4.54 3.80
C GLU A 41 -4.45 3.41 4.77
N GLN A 42 -4.18 3.71 6.05
CA GLN A 42 -3.93 2.69 7.07
C GLN A 42 -5.09 1.71 7.27
N GLU A 43 -6.34 2.18 7.26
CA GLU A 43 -7.50 1.31 7.39
C GLU A 43 -7.68 0.41 6.15
N LEU A 44 -7.37 0.93 4.96
CA LEU A 44 -7.41 0.15 3.72
C LEU A 44 -6.32 -0.92 3.70
N GLU A 45 -5.10 -0.58 4.14
CA GLU A 45 -3.99 -1.53 4.31
C GLU A 45 -4.38 -2.66 5.28
N LYS A 46 -4.90 -2.31 6.47
CA LYS A 46 -5.38 -3.29 7.46
C LYS A 46 -6.48 -4.18 6.89
N TYR A 47 -7.40 -3.61 6.11
CA TYR A 47 -8.47 -4.35 5.47
C TYR A 47 -7.93 -5.36 4.44
N SER A 48 -7.00 -4.94 3.56
CA SER A 48 -6.36 -5.80 2.57
C SER A 48 -5.61 -6.96 3.23
N VAL A 49 -4.82 -6.67 4.27
CA VAL A 49 -4.11 -7.68 5.08
C VAL A 49 -5.09 -8.66 5.72
N SER A 50 -6.13 -8.15 6.37
CA SER A 50 -7.13 -8.98 7.03
C SER A 50 -7.89 -9.89 6.05
N LYS A 51 -8.20 -9.39 4.85
CA LYS A 51 -8.88 -10.15 3.80
C LYS A 51 -7.98 -11.25 3.25
N PHE A 52 -6.71 -10.94 2.98
CA PHE A 52 -5.72 -11.93 2.57
C PHE A 52 -5.57 -13.02 3.63
N MET A 53 -5.41 -12.67 4.90
CA MET A 53 -5.20 -13.65 5.98
C MET A 53 -6.39 -14.59 6.18
N ARG A 54 -7.62 -14.09 6.07
CA ARG A 54 -8.85 -14.88 6.29
C ARG A 54 -9.27 -15.75 5.10
N TYR A 55 -8.78 -15.45 3.90
CA TYR A 55 -9.12 -16.24 2.72
C TYR A 55 -8.71 -17.70 2.88
N GLN A 56 -9.60 -18.63 2.55
CA GLN A 56 -9.41 -20.08 2.56
C GLN A 56 -10.10 -20.67 1.32
N MET A 57 -9.47 -21.67 0.70
CA MET A 57 -10.03 -22.36 -0.46
C MET A 57 -11.03 -23.43 -0.03
N VAL A 58 -11.98 -23.72 -0.90
CA VAL A 58 -13.07 -24.68 -0.70
C VAL A 58 -13.10 -25.70 -1.83
N GLU A 59 -13.54 -26.93 -1.54
CA GLU A 59 -13.51 -28.06 -2.48
C GLU A 59 -14.55 -27.96 -3.61
N ASP A 60 -15.64 -27.21 -3.39
CA ASP A 60 -16.78 -27.09 -4.31
C ASP A 60 -16.61 -26.02 -5.38
N ARG A 61 -15.50 -25.27 -5.38
CA ARG A 61 -15.20 -24.21 -6.35
C ARG A 61 -13.99 -24.54 -7.22
N SER A 62 -13.97 -23.96 -8.41
CA SER A 62 -12.85 -24.11 -9.35
C SER A 62 -11.53 -23.61 -8.75
N VAL A 63 -10.47 -24.42 -8.86
CA VAL A 63 -9.11 -24.02 -8.44
C VAL A 63 -8.65 -22.78 -9.20
N ALA A 64 -9.00 -22.64 -10.48
CA ALA A 64 -8.60 -21.50 -11.30
C ALA A 64 -9.25 -20.19 -10.82
N GLU A 65 -10.54 -20.23 -10.48
CA GLU A 65 -11.28 -19.09 -9.93
C GLU A 65 -10.67 -18.65 -8.59
N GLN A 66 -10.45 -19.60 -7.70
CA GLN A 66 -9.86 -19.35 -6.39
C GLN A 66 -8.41 -18.86 -6.47
N THR A 67 -7.64 -19.33 -7.44
CA THR A 67 -6.28 -18.82 -7.72
C THR A 67 -6.33 -17.35 -8.17
N HIS A 68 -7.29 -16.99 -9.01
CA HIS A 68 -7.46 -15.61 -9.45
C HIS A 68 -7.84 -14.68 -8.28
N GLU A 69 -8.70 -15.16 -7.36
CA GLU A 69 -9.02 -14.43 -6.12
C GLU A 69 -7.76 -14.19 -5.27
N ILE A 70 -6.90 -15.21 -5.09
CA ILE A 70 -5.64 -15.09 -4.35
C ILE A 70 -4.70 -14.06 -5.00
N ILE A 71 -4.55 -14.08 -6.33
CA ILE A 71 -3.74 -13.10 -7.07
C ILE A 71 -4.25 -11.67 -6.84
N ASN A 72 -5.57 -11.47 -6.90
CA ASN A 72 -6.16 -10.15 -6.65
C ASN A 72 -5.92 -9.68 -5.21
N LEU A 73 -5.92 -10.59 -4.22
CA LEU A 73 -5.58 -10.26 -2.84
C LEU A 73 -4.08 -9.91 -2.70
N GLU A 74 -3.19 -10.62 -3.38
CA GLU A 74 -1.76 -10.32 -3.39
C GLU A 74 -1.47 -8.95 -4.03
N HIS A 75 -2.10 -8.62 -5.16
CA HIS A 75 -2.00 -7.29 -5.76
C HIS A 75 -2.49 -6.20 -4.80
N ALA A 76 -3.60 -6.42 -4.09
CA ALA A 76 -4.10 -5.47 -3.10
C ALA A 76 -3.16 -5.27 -1.90
N LEU A 77 -2.35 -6.28 -1.54
CA LEU A 77 -1.27 -6.13 -0.56
C LEU A 77 -0.10 -5.34 -1.14
N ALA A 78 0.27 -5.58 -2.39
CA ALA A 78 1.33 -4.85 -3.06
C ALA A 78 1.00 -3.35 -3.22
N ASP A 79 -0.25 -3.01 -3.52
CA ASP A 79 -0.76 -1.63 -3.62
C ASP A 79 -0.74 -0.91 -2.25
N ALA A 80 -0.91 -1.68 -1.17
CA ALA A 80 -0.78 -1.25 0.22
C ALA A 80 0.69 -1.17 0.70
N GLU A 81 1.66 -1.25 -0.22
CA GLU A 81 3.11 -1.34 0.06
C GLU A 81 3.52 -2.53 0.97
N MET A 82 2.62 -3.48 1.19
CA MET A 82 2.80 -4.67 2.04
C MET A 82 3.33 -5.86 1.22
N LYS A 83 4.53 -5.73 0.66
CA LYS A 83 5.16 -6.80 -0.12
C LYS A 83 5.65 -7.93 0.78
N LEU A 84 5.10 -9.12 0.59
CA LEU A 84 5.49 -10.32 1.33
C LEU A 84 6.71 -10.99 0.67
N PRO A 85 7.66 -11.53 1.45
CA PRO A 85 8.72 -12.39 0.90
C PRO A 85 8.12 -13.59 0.16
N GLU A 86 8.71 -13.97 -0.98
CA GLU A 86 8.20 -15.06 -1.84
C GLU A 86 7.93 -16.35 -1.06
N LYS A 87 8.87 -16.78 -0.20
CA LYS A 87 8.70 -17.96 0.65
C LYS A 87 7.49 -17.86 1.58
N PHE A 88 7.21 -16.66 2.11
CA PHE A 88 6.06 -16.43 2.97
C PHE A 88 4.76 -16.49 2.18
N LEU A 89 4.74 -15.92 0.97
CA LEU A 89 3.59 -15.98 0.08
C LEU A 89 3.26 -17.43 -0.31
N VAL A 90 4.26 -18.22 -0.72
CA VAL A 90 4.09 -19.64 -1.06
C VAL A 90 3.51 -20.42 0.12
N MET A 91 4.08 -20.27 1.32
CA MET A 91 3.56 -20.95 2.51
C MET A 91 2.15 -20.49 2.87
N SER A 92 1.84 -19.20 2.70
CA SER A 92 0.50 -18.65 2.94
C SER A 92 -0.52 -19.21 1.95
N ILE A 93 -0.14 -19.48 0.70
CA ILE A 93 -1.03 -20.10 -0.30
C ILE A 93 -1.27 -21.57 0.05
N VAL A 94 -0.24 -22.30 0.47
CA VAL A 94 -0.38 -23.71 0.89
C VAL A 94 -1.31 -23.84 2.10
N ASP A 95 -1.20 -22.95 3.09
CA ASP A 95 -2.06 -22.93 4.28
C ASP A 95 -3.53 -22.56 3.97
N LYS A 96 -3.81 -22.09 2.74
CA LYS A 96 -5.16 -21.78 2.27
C LYS A 96 -5.84 -22.96 1.61
N PHE A 97 -5.13 -24.05 1.32
CA PHE A 97 -5.76 -25.22 0.73
C PHE A 97 -6.77 -25.86 1.69
N PRO A 98 -7.88 -26.40 1.16
CA PRO A 98 -8.82 -27.13 2.00
C PRO A 98 -8.10 -28.28 2.69
N LYS A 99 -8.40 -28.46 3.98
CA LYS A 99 -7.89 -29.59 4.74
C LYS A 99 -8.61 -30.85 4.26
N SER A 100 -7.84 -31.86 3.83
CA SER A 100 -8.38 -33.15 3.43
C SER A 100 -8.95 -33.94 4.60
#